data_AF-A0A7D6VC22-F1
#
_entry.id   AF-A0A7D6VC22-F1
#
_cell.length_a   1.000
_cell.length_b   1.000
_cell.length_c   1.000
_cell.angle_alpha   90.00
_cell.angle_beta   90.00
_cell.angle_gamma   90.00
#
_symmetry.space_group_name_H-M   'P 1'
#
loop_
_entity.id
_entity.type
_entity.pdbx_description
1 polymer ?
#
loop_
_entity_poly.entity_id
_entity_poly.type
_entity_poly.pdbx_seq_one_letter_code
_entity_poly.pdbx_strand_id
1 'polypeptide(L)'
;MSDRMDKASARQRMETPMESRFRGFDWDAEALARTSEQIARFLGTGRYLAIQTVIVILWIAINVFAVKLRWDPYPFILLNLAFSTQAAYAAPLILLAQNRQDNRDRVALEEDRSRAAQTKADTEFLARELAALRLAVGEVATRDYLRRELEDVKESLVRLEKLASDGDVPETRKKKKNSDRKRPEVPILAQNDGD
;
A
#
# COMPACT_ATOMS: atom_id res chain seq x y z
N MET A 1 -45.24 -6.34 -13.97
CA MET A 1 -44.43 -5.24 -13.41
C MET A 1 -42.97 -5.71 -13.31
N SER A 2 -42.40 -6.17 -14.43
CA SER A 2 -41.09 -6.85 -14.46
C SER A 2 -40.17 -6.32 -15.57
N ASP A 3 -40.72 -5.56 -16.52
CA ASP A 3 -40.05 -5.09 -17.73
C ASP A 3 -39.25 -3.79 -17.56
N ARG A 4 -39.32 -3.15 -16.38
CA ARG A 4 -38.55 -1.93 -16.06
C ARG A 4 -37.24 -2.20 -15.32
N MET A 5 -37.03 -3.41 -14.78
CA MET A 5 -35.83 -3.75 -14.02
C MET A 5 -34.66 -4.14 -14.93
N ASP A 6 -34.94 -4.68 -16.12
CA ASP A 6 -33.89 -5.18 -17.03
C ASP A 6 -33.16 -4.06 -17.80
N LYS A 7 -33.82 -2.90 -17.98
CA LYS A 7 -33.20 -1.73 -18.62
C LYS A 7 -32.20 -0.99 -17.72
N ALA A 8 -32.25 -1.18 -16.41
CA ALA A 8 -31.31 -0.54 -15.48
C ALA A 8 -29.93 -1.23 -15.52
N SER A 9 -29.91 -2.56 -15.59
CA SER A 9 -28.68 -3.35 -15.60
C SER A 9 -27.91 -3.33 -16.93
N ALA A 10 -28.58 -2.96 -18.04
CA ALA A 10 -27.94 -2.83 -19.34
C ALA A 10 -27.15 -1.52 -19.53
N ARG A 11 -27.49 -0.45 -18.77
CA ARG A 11 -26.82 0.86 -18.84
C ARG A 11 -25.55 0.96 -18.00
N GLN A 12 -25.28 -0.05 -17.18
CA GLN A 12 -24.12 -0.10 -16.29
C GLN A 12 -23.01 -1.04 -16.82
N ARG A 13 -23.11 -1.46 -18.09
CA ARG A 13 -22.00 -2.13 -18.80
C ARG A 13 -21.02 -1.08 -19.29
N MET A 14 -20.20 -0.65 -18.32
CA MET A 14 -18.75 -0.53 -18.46
C MET A 14 -18.29 0.08 -19.77
N GLU A 15 -18.18 1.41 -19.73
CA GLU A 15 -17.24 2.15 -20.56
C GLU A 15 -15.82 1.72 -20.17
N THR A 16 -15.37 0.58 -20.69
CA THR A 16 -13.94 0.28 -20.73
C THR A 16 -13.36 1.13 -21.86
N PRO A 17 -12.47 2.09 -21.56
CA PRO A 17 -11.77 2.79 -22.63
C PRO A 17 -10.99 1.72 -23.40
N MET A 18 -11.26 1.61 -24.71
CA MET A 18 -10.47 0.79 -25.62
C MET A 18 -9.06 1.37 -25.59
N GLU A 19 -8.16 0.72 -24.85
CA GLU A 19 -6.74 1.00 -24.89
C GLU A 19 -6.27 0.69 -26.32
N SER A 20 -6.04 1.76 -27.10
CA SER A 20 -5.53 1.65 -28.45
C SER A 20 -4.12 1.06 -28.38
N ARG A 21 -4.05 -0.26 -28.52
CA ARG A 21 -2.80 -0.99 -28.72
C ARG A 21 -2.25 -0.63 -30.10
N PHE A 22 -1.60 0.53 -30.20
CA PHE A 22 -0.58 0.78 -31.21
C PHE A 22 0.63 -0.12 -30.89
N ARG A 23 0.47 -1.42 -31.13
CA ARG A 23 1.51 -2.43 -30.99
C ARG A 23 2.20 -2.55 -32.35
N GLY A 24 3.21 -1.73 -32.55
CA GLY A 24 3.91 -1.67 -33.83
C GLY A 24 5.27 -1.00 -33.76
N PHE A 25 6.00 -1.12 -32.64
CA PHE A 25 7.42 -0.71 -32.55
C PHE A 25 8.11 -1.22 -31.27
N ASP A 26 7.90 -2.48 -30.87
CA ASP A 26 8.44 -3.01 -29.60
C ASP A 26 9.97 -3.24 -29.61
N TRP A 27 10.62 -3.24 -30.79
CA TRP A 27 12.06 -3.53 -30.92
C TRP A 27 12.95 -2.32 -30.60
N ASP A 28 12.48 -1.11 -30.87
CA ASP A 28 13.22 0.12 -30.57
C ASP A 28 12.91 0.66 -29.17
N ALA A 29 11.78 0.29 -28.57
CA ALA A 29 11.37 0.76 -27.25
C ALA A 29 12.33 0.32 -26.13
N GLU A 30 12.83 -0.92 -26.17
CA GLU A 30 13.72 -1.47 -25.14
C GLU A 30 15.16 -0.90 -25.24
N ALA A 31 15.68 -0.74 -26.46
CA ALA A 31 17.00 -0.14 -26.70
C ALA A 31 16.99 1.36 -26.33
N LEU A 32 15.93 2.07 -26.72
CA LEU A 32 15.71 3.46 -26.35
C LEU A 32 15.41 3.60 -24.85
N ALA A 33 14.85 2.58 -24.20
CA ALA A 33 14.64 2.59 -22.76
C ALA A 33 15.95 2.57 -21.95
N ARG A 34 16.97 1.85 -22.41
CA ARG A 34 18.26 1.85 -21.72
C ARG A 34 19.02 3.16 -21.95
N THR A 35 18.98 3.69 -23.17
CA THR A 35 19.64 4.97 -23.49
C THR A 35 18.93 6.16 -22.87
N SER A 36 17.60 6.16 -22.75
CA SER A 36 16.90 7.31 -22.17
C SER A 36 17.11 7.46 -20.66
N GLU A 37 17.43 6.39 -19.92
CA GLU A 37 17.79 6.50 -18.50
C GLU A 37 19.18 7.15 -18.30
N GLN A 38 20.08 7.01 -19.26
CA GLN A 38 21.33 7.76 -19.30
C GLN A 38 21.08 9.21 -19.71
N ILE A 39 20.25 9.45 -20.72
CA ILE A 39 19.90 10.78 -21.20
C ILE A 39 19.15 11.59 -20.14
N ALA A 40 18.22 11.00 -19.38
CA ALA A 40 17.48 11.69 -18.32
C ALA A 40 18.40 12.19 -17.20
N ARG A 41 19.37 11.35 -16.78
CA ARG A 41 20.40 11.76 -15.80
C ARG A 41 21.33 12.83 -16.37
N PHE A 42 21.60 12.79 -17.67
CA PHE A 42 22.44 13.76 -18.35
C PHE A 42 21.77 15.13 -18.52
N LEU A 43 20.50 15.16 -18.95
CA LEU A 43 19.70 16.37 -19.15
C LEU A 43 19.33 17.08 -17.83
N GLY A 44 19.18 16.32 -16.74
CA GLY A 44 18.89 16.88 -15.40
C GLY A 44 20.08 17.56 -14.73
N THR A 45 21.30 17.40 -15.26
CA THR A 45 22.52 17.99 -14.70
C THR A 45 22.83 19.30 -15.43
N GLY A 46 23.06 20.41 -14.70
CA GLY A 46 23.41 21.72 -15.28
C GLY A 46 24.66 21.72 -16.19
N ARG A 47 25.44 20.64 -16.16
CA ARG A 47 26.58 20.38 -17.04
C ARG A 47 26.20 20.18 -18.50
N TYR A 48 25.02 19.63 -18.80
CA TYR A 48 24.54 19.53 -20.19
C TYR A 48 24.35 20.91 -20.82
N LEU A 49 23.66 21.80 -20.11
CA LEU A 49 23.44 23.18 -20.56
C LEU A 49 24.77 23.90 -20.79
N ALA A 50 25.74 23.76 -19.88
CA ALA A 50 27.07 24.36 -20.03
C ALA A 50 27.80 23.87 -21.30
N ILE A 51 27.83 22.55 -21.54
CA ILE A 51 28.48 21.98 -22.73
C ILE A 51 27.74 22.44 -24.01
N GLN A 52 26.41 22.41 -24.02
CA GLN A 52 25.59 22.83 -25.15
C GLN A 52 25.83 24.31 -25.50
N THR A 53 25.90 25.19 -24.49
CA THR A 53 26.20 26.62 -24.70
C THR A 53 27.60 26.81 -25.30
N VAL A 54 28.61 26.09 -24.82
CA VAL A 54 29.97 26.16 -25.36
C VAL A 54 30.00 25.72 -26.83
N ILE A 55 29.32 24.63 -27.17
CA ILE A 55 29.23 24.13 -28.56
C ILE A 55 28.57 25.18 -29.46
N VAL A 56 27.45 25.77 -29.04
CA VAL A 56 26.75 26.81 -29.81
C VAL A 56 27.64 28.04 -30.03
N ILE A 57 28.34 28.52 -29.00
CA ILE A 57 29.26 29.65 -29.11
C ILE A 57 30.40 29.34 -30.08
N LEU A 58 31.01 28.15 -29.96
CA LEU A 58 32.09 27.73 -30.84
C LEU A 58 31.60 27.62 -32.29
N TRP A 59 30.40 27.09 -32.50
CA TRP A 59 29.79 26.95 -33.82
C TRP A 59 29.53 28.31 -34.48
N ILE A 60 28.99 29.26 -33.72
CA ILE A 60 28.80 30.65 -34.19
C ILE A 60 30.15 31.28 -34.53
N ALA A 61 31.18 31.10 -33.70
CA ALA A 61 32.52 31.65 -33.95
C ALA A 61 33.17 31.08 -35.22
N ILE A 62 33.07 29.76 -35.44
CA ILE A 62 33.53 29.10 -36.67
C ILE A 62 32.79 29.65 -37.89
N ASN A 63 31.47 29.79 -37.81
CA ASN A 63 30.67 30.32 -38.92
C ASN A 63 31.06 31.78 -39.24
N VAL A 64 31.21 32.65 -38.24
CA VAL A 64 31.68 34.04 -38.43
C VAL A 64 33.08 34.11 -39.06
N PHE A 65 33.98 33.19 -38.71
CA PHE A 65 35.31 33.11 -39.33
C PHE A 65 35.24 32.58 -40.77
N ALA A 66 34.35 31.62 -41.04
CA ALA A 66 34.09 31.08 -42.38
C ALA A 66 33.43 32.10 -43.31
N VAL A 67 32.65 33.04 -42.77
CA VAL A 67 32.08 34.19 -43.52
C VAL A 67 33.18 35.08 -44.08
N LYS A 68 34.30 35.25 -43.35
CA LYS A 68 35.49 35.97 -43.87
C LYS A 68 36.11 35.26 -45.08
N LEU A 69 35.91 33.95 -45.22
CA LEU A 69 36.30 33.15 -46.38
C LEU A 69 35.21 33.10 -47.48
N ARG A 70 34.14 33.90 -47.36
CA ARG A 70 32.94 33.92 -48.25
C ARG A 70 32.15 32.59 -48.31
N TRP A 71 32.31 31.72 -47.32
CA TRP A 71 31.67 30.39 -47.35
C TRP A 71 30.15 30.44 -47.04
N ASP A 72 29.66 31.50 -46.35
CA ASP A 72 28.22 31.74 -46.11
C ASP A 72 27.92 33.25 -45.90
N PRO A 73 27.77 34.06 -46.97
CA PRO A 73 27.44 35.49 -46.86
C PRO A 73 26.07 35.73 -46.19
N TYR A 74 25.92 36.84 -45.48
CA TYR A 74 24.67 37.22 -44.80
C TYR A 74 23.44 37.12 -45.75
N PRO A 75 22.34 36.45 -45.36
CA PRO A 75 21.95 35.93 -44.05
C PRO A 75 22.29 34.43 -43.90
N PHE A 76 23.09 34.06 -42.89
CA PHE A 76 23.68 32.72 -42.68
C PHE A 76 22.68 31.56 -42.84
N ILE A 77 22.49 31.08 -44.08
CA ILE A 77 21.36 30.20 -44.42
C ILE A 77 21.64 28.78 -43.90
N LEU A 78 22.91 28.39 -43.91
CA LEU A 78 23.35 27.07 -43.46
C LEU A 78 23.28 26.95 -41.94
N LEU A 79 23.60 28.02 -41.22
CA LEU A 79 23.47 28.07 -39.76
C LEU A 79 22.01 27.92 -39.35
N ASN A 80 21.12 28.66 -40.00
CA ASN A 80 19.71 28.65 -39.69
C ASN A 80 19.06 27.30 -40.05
N LEU A 81 19.49 26.71 -41.18
CA LEU A 81 19.05 25.37 -41.58
C LEU A 81 19.49 24.30 -40.57
N ALA A 82 20.75 24.34 -40.13
CA ALA A 82 21.28 23.40 -39.15
C ALA A 82 20.54 23.49 -37.80
N PHE A 83 20.28 24.71 -37.30
CA PHE A 83 19.52 24.90 -36.07
C PHE A 83 18.06 24.45 -36.22
N SER A 84 17.44 24.71 -37.36
CA SER A 84 16.07 24.24 -37.65
C SER A 84 15.98 22.71 -37.66
N THR A 85 16.95 22.02 -38.27
CA THR A 85 17.02 20.55 -38.24
C THR A 85 17.29 20.04 -36.82
N GLN A 86 18.15 20.71 -36.05
CA GLN A 86 18.46 20.34 -34.66
C GLN A 86 17.21 20.43 -33.77
N ALA A 87 16.42 21.50 -33.91
CA ALA A 87 15.15 21.64 -33.22
C ALA A 87 14.12 20.59 -33.68
N ALA A 88 14.04 20.32 -34.99
CA ALA A 88 13.11 19.34 -35.55
C ALA A 88 13.39 17.91 -35.05
N TYR A 89 14.66 17.51 -34.87
CA TYR A 89 15.02 16.21 -34.32
C TYR A 89 14.90 16.13 -32.78
N ALA A 90 14.92 17.27 -32.08
CA ALA A 90 14.72 17.30 -30.65
C ALA A 90 13.29 16.90 -30.25
N ALA A 91 12.28 17.32 -31.02
CA ALA A 91 10.87 17.03 -30.74
C ALA A 91 10.55 15.53 -30.56
N PRO A 92 10.91 14.62 -31.49
CA PRO A 92 10.67 13.19 -31.29
C PRO A 92 11.48 12.61 -30.13
N LEU A 93 12.73 13.05 -29.92
CA LEU A 93 13.55 12.56 -28.80
C LEU A 93 12.93 12.93 -27.44
N ILE A 94 12.42 14.16 -27.31
CA ILE A 94 11.70 14.62 -26.13
C ILE A 94 10.41 13.84 -25.94
N LEU A 95 9.64 13.61 -27.01
CA LEU A 95 8.39 12.85 -26.95
C LEU A 95 8.62 11.41 -26.46
N LEU A 96 9.70 10.77 -26.89
CA LEU A 96 10.07 9.44 -26.38
C LEU A 96 10.51 9.48 -24.92
N ALA A 97 11.21 10.53 -24.48
CA ALA A 97 11.55 10.70 -23.07
C ALA A 97 10.29 10.90 -22.20
N GLN A 98 9.33 11.69 -22.67
CA GLN A 98 8.08 11.98 -21.98
C GLN A 98 7.18 10.76 -21.84
N ASN A 99 6.95 9.99 -22.92
CA ASN A 99 6.12 8.77 -22.87
C ASN A 99 6.59 7.76 -21.82
N ARG A 100 7.89 7.73 -21.50
CA ARG A 100 8.43 6.86 -20.46
C ARG A 100 8.22 7.39 -19.05
N GLN A 101 8.28 8.71 -18.88
CA GLN A 101 8.03 9.37 -17.62
C GLN A 101 6.57 9.17 -17.22
N ASP A 102 5.65 9.39 -18.17
CA ASP A 102 4.21 9.17 -17.98
C ASP A 102 3.87 7.71 -17.63
N ASN A 103 4.56 6.74 -18.24
CA ASN A 103 4.34 5.32 -17.94
C ASN A 103 4.85 4.93 -16.55
N ARG A 104 6.02 5.44 -16.13
CA ARG A 104 6.53 5.25 -14.75
C ARG A 104 5.59 5.89 -13.72
N ASP A 105 5.14 7.11 -14.00
CA ASP A 105 4.22 7.84 -13.13
C ASP A 105 2.87 7.13 -13.01
N ARG A 106 2.37 6.56 -14.12
CA ARG A 106 1.17 5.71 -14.12
C ARG A 106 1.33 4.48 -13.24
N VAL A 107 2.43 3.73 -13.37
CA VAL A 107 2.68 2.52 -12.55
C VAL A 107 2.80 2.89 -11.07
N ALA A 108 3.55 3.94 -10.74
CA ALA A 108 3.70 4.40 -9.37
C ALA A 108 2.36 4.79 -8.75
N LEU A 109 1.48 5.43 -9.52
CA LEU A 109 0.16 5.86 -9.08
C LEU A 109 -0.82 4.68 -8.95
N GLU A 110 -0.74 3.67 -9.82
CA GLU A 110 -1.49 2.43 -9.68
C GLU A 110 -1.07 1.64 -8.42
N GLU A 111 0.24 1.58 -8.13
CA GLU A 111 0.75 0.95 -6.92
C GLU A 111 0.32 1.69 -5.66
N ASP A 112 0.38 3.03 -5.65
CA ASP A 112 -0.07 3.85 -4.53
C ASP A 112 -1.57 3.65 -4.25
N ARG A 113 -2.40 3.61 -5.30
CA ARG A 113 -3.83 3.28 -5.15
C ARG A 113 -4.06 1.90 -4.54
N SER A 114 -3.30 0.90 -4.97
CA SER A 114 -3.39 -0.47 -4.43
C SER A 114 -3.01 -0.51 -2.95
N ARG A 115 -1.90 0.15 -2.58
CA ARG A 115 -1.45 0.26 -1.19
C ARG A 115 -2.45 1.02 -0.31
N ALA A 116 -3.03 2.11 -0.81
CA ALA A 116 -4.06 2.86 -0.11
C ALA A 116 -5.32 2.01 0.13
N ALA A 117 -5.73 1.20 -0.85
CA ALA A 117 -6.86 0.27 -0.70
C ALA A 117 -6.58 -0.81 0.36
N GLN A 118 -5.38 -1.39 0.37
CA GLN A 118 -4.97 -2.36 1.40
C GLN A 118 -4.94 -1.74 2.79
N THR A 119 -4.31 -0.57 2.92
CA THR A 119 -4.22 0.16 4.20
C THR A 119 -5.61 0.49 4.75
N LYS A 120 -6.54 0.88 3.87
CA LYS A 120 -7.94 1.12 4.25
C LYS A 120 -8.61 -0.17 4.74
N ALA A 121 -8.44 -1.29 4.03
CA ALA A 121 -9.00 -2.57 4.43
C ALA A 121 -8.44 -3.05 5.79
N ASP A 122 -7.13 -2.92 6.01
CA ASP A 122 -6.49 -3.27 7.27
C ASP A 122 -7.00 -2.39 8.42
N THR A 123 -7.19 -1.09 8.17
CA THR A 123 -7.76 -0.17 9.16
C THR A 123 -9.20 -0.53 9.49
N GLU A 124 -10.01 -0.86 8.49
CA GLU A 124 -11.40 -1.32 8.70
C GLU A 124 -11.45 -2.64 9.45
N PHE A 125 -10.53 -3.57 9.16
CA PHE A 125 -10.40 -4.83 9.88
C PHE A 125 -10.03 -4.60 11.35
N LEU A 126 -8.97 -3.84 11.61
CA LEU A 126 -8.55 -3.48 12.96
C LEU A 126 -9.65 -2.74 13.73
N ALA A 127 -10.40 -1.85 13.08
CA ALA A 127 -11.52 -1.16 13.71
C ALA A 127 -12.65 -2.14 14.11
N ARG A 128 -12.96 -3.14 13.26
CA ARG A 128 -13.95 -4.18 13.57
C ARG A 128 -13.47 -5.10 14.70
N GLU A 129 -12.23 -5.55 14.65
CA GLU A 129 -11.61 -6.35 15.71
C GLU A 129 -11.58 -5.59 17.03
N LEU A 130 -11.21 -4.30 17.02
CA LEU A 130 -11.23 -3.45 18.21
C LEU A 130 -12.64 -3.28 18.76
N ALA A 131 -13.65 -3.12 17.89
CA ALA A 131 -15.05 -3.05 18.31
C ALA A 131 -15.53 -4.36 18.94
N ALA A 132 -15.19 -5.51 18.33
CA ALA A 132 -15.50 -6.84 18.87
C ALA A 132 -14.80 -7.09 20.22
N LEU A 133 -13.51 -6.76 20.32
CA LEU A 133 -12.74 -6.85 21.55
C LEU A 133 -13.33 -5.95 22.63
N ARG A 134 -13.72 -4.72 22.29
CA ARG A 134 -14.37 -3.79 23.23
C ARG A 134 -15.70 -4.34 23.75
N LEU A 135 -16.49 -4.99 22.91
CA LEU A 135 -17.73 -5.63 23.34
C LEU A 135 -17.45 -6.80 24.29
N ALA A 136 -16.53 -7.70 23.92
CA ALA A 136 -16.14 -8.83 24.75
C ALA A 136 -15.56 -8.40 26.11
N VAL A 137 -14.68 -7.39 26.13
CA VAL A 137 -14.14 -6.82 27.38
C VAL A 137 -15.21 -6.08 28.17
N GLY A 138 -16.11 -5.34 27.51
CA GLY A 138 -17.23 -4.67 28.16
C GLY A 138 -18.19 -5.64 28.84
N GLU A 139 -18.32 -6.85 28.31
CA GLU A 139 -19.16 -7.91 28.87
C GLU A 139 -18.47 -8.64 30.04
N VAL A 140 -17.15 -8.85 29.99
CA VAL A 140 -16.38 -9.56 31.04
C VAL A 140 -15.94 -8.64 32.19
N ALA A 141 -15.77 -7.34 31.94
CA ALA A 141 -15.42 -6.35 32.96
C ALA A 141 -16.64 -5.54 33.43
N THR A 142 -17.85 -6.13 33.44
CA THR A 142 -18.99 -5.42 34.01
C THR A 142 -18.81 -5.25 35.51
N ARG A 143 -19.16 -4.05 36.00
CA ARG A 143 -19.18 -3.65 37.41
C ARG A 143 -19.73 -4.74 38.34
N ASP A 144 -20.68 -5.55 37.90
CA ASP A 144 -21.28 -6.62 38.69
C ASP A 144 -20.37 -7.84 38.90
N TYR A 145 -19.50 -8.18 37.94
CA TYR A 145 -18.48 -9.21 38.15
C TYR A 145 -17.43 -8.73 39.16
N LEU A 146 -16.90 -7.51 38.96
CA LEU A 146 -15.98 -6.88 39.92
C LEU A 146 -16.61 -6.72 41.31
N ARG A 147 -17.92 -6.45 41.39
CA ARG A 147 -18.65 -6.31 42.66
C ARG A 147 -18.86 -7.66 43.33
N ARG A 148 -19.16 -8.72 42.58
CA ARG A 148 -19.22 -10.09 43.11
C ARG A 148 -17.88 -10.54 43.64
N GLU A 149 -16.79 -10.37 42.89
CA GLU A 149 -15.46 -10.74 43.37
C GLU A 149 -15.04 -9.93 44.60
N LEU A 150 -15.40 -8.64 44.66
CA LEU A 150 -15.21 -7.83 45.88
C LEU A 150 -16.04 -8.34 47.07
N GLU A 151 -17.28 -8.77 46.84
CA GLU A 151 -18.14 -9.35 47.88
C GLU A 151 -17.62 -10.70 48.35
N ASP A 152 -17.16 -11.56 47.44
CA ASP A 152 -16.61 -12.89 47.75
C ASP A 152 -15.31 -12.77 48.56
N VAL A 153 -14.42 -11.85 48.17
CA VAL A 153 -13.21 -11.51 48.93
C VAL A 153 -13.59 -10.96 50.31
N LYS A 154 -14.58 -10.05 50.40
CA LYS A 154 -15.05 -9.52 51.69
C LYS A 154 -15.62 -10.62 52.58
N GLU A 155 -16.42 -11.53 52.05
CA GLU A 155 -16.99 -12.65 52.80
C GLU A 155 -15.90 -13.61 53.30
N SER A 156 -14.88 -13.87 52.48
CA SER A 156 -13.73 -14.69 52.87
C SER A 156 -12.95 -14.09 54.05
N LEU A 157 -12.76 -12.77 54.06
CA LEU A 157 -12.12 -12.04 55.16
C LEU A 157 -12.98 -12.08 56.43
N VAL A 158 -14.29 -11.88 56.32
CA VAL A 158 -15.22 -11.97 57.46
C VAL A 158 -15.26 -13.38 58.04
N ARG A 159 -15.20 -14.43 57.20
CA ARG A 159 -15.06 -15.82 57.68
C ARG A 159 -13.77 -16.03 58.45
N LEU A 160 -12.66 -15.52 57.92
CA LEU A 160 -11.36 -15.61 58.59
C LEU A 160 -11.36 -14.83 59.91
N GLU A 161 -11.98 -13.65 59.96
CA GLU A 161 -12.16 -12.88 61.18
C GLU A 161 -13.05 -13.62 62.20
N LYS A 162 -14.14 -14.25 61.76
CA LYS A 162 -14.96 -15.10 62.62
C LYS A 162 -14.17 -16.30 63.14
N LEU A 163 -13.39 -16.97 62.30
CA LEU A 163 -12.52 -18.07 62.72
C LEU A 163 -11.41 -17.62 63.67
N ALA A 164 -10.95 -16.36 63.54
CA ALA A 164 -9.98 -15.76 64.45
C ALA A 164 -10.61 -15.23 65.75
N SER A 165 -11.89 -14.83 65.71
CA SER A 165 -12.64 -14.29 66.86
C SER A 165 -13.39 -15.36 67.65
N ASP A 166 -13.77 -16.47 67.03
CA ASP A 166 -14.42 -17.63 67.63
C ASP A 166 -13.33 -18.62 68.09
N GLY A 167 -12.52 -18.14 69.04
CA GLY A 167 -11.60 -18.95 69.83
C GLY A 167 -12.30 -19.74 70.93
N ASP A 168 -13.59 -20.10 70.78
CA ASP A 168 -14.28 -20.94 71.75
C ASP A 168 -15.27 -21.93 71.08
N VAL A 169 -15.19 -23.18 71.52
CA VAL A 169 -15.77 -24.37 70.86
C VAL A 169 -17.26 -24.51 71.19
N PRO A 170 -18.09 -25.06 70.28
CA PRO A 170 -18.83 -26.26 70.70
C PRO A 170 -18.98 -27.37 69.65
N GLU A 171 -18.61 -28.54 70.12
CA GLU A 171 -19.29 -29.84 70.04
C GLU A 171 -19.83 -30.39 68.71
N THR A 172 -19.20 -31.51 68.36
CA THR A 172 -19.60 -32.49 67.36
C THR A 172 -21.01 -33.03 67.56
N ARG A 173 -21.86 -32.97 66.52
CA ARG A 173 -22.94 -33.96 66.32
C ARG A 173 -22.94 -34.53 64.91
N LYS A 174 -22.51 -35.79 64.84
CA LYS A 174 -22.67 -36.69 63.69
C LYS A 174 -24.15 -36.80 63.29
N LYS A 175 -24.46 -36.61 62.01
CA LYS A 175 -25.59 -37.29 61.36
C LYS A 175 -25.17 -37.89 60.02
N LYS A 176 -25.16 -39.22 60.00
CA LYS A 176 -25.04 -40.11 58.84
C LYS A 176 -26.26 -39.89 57.95
N LYS A 177 -26.09 -39.65 56.64
CA LYS A 177 -27.05 -40.11 55.63
C LYS A 177 -26.35 -40.45 54.32
N ASN A 178 -26.49 -41.72 53.97
CA ASN A 178 -26.05 -42.37 52.75
C ASN A 178 -26.97 -41.96 51.59
N SER A 179 -26.42 -41.57 50.44
CA SER A 179 -27.09 -41.66 49.14
C SER A 179 -26.07 -41.41 48.01
N ASP A 180 -25.44 -42.50 47.59
CA ASP A 180 -25.43 -42.97 46.21
C ASP A 180 -25.65 -41.91 45.10
N ARG A 181 -24.56 -41.55 44.41
CA ARG A 181 -24.65 -41.14 42.99
C ARG A 181 -23.31 -41.29 42.27
N LYS A 182 -23.26 -42.34 41.45
CA LYS A 182 -22.41 -42.61 40.28
C LYS A 182 -21.51 -41.46 39.82
N ARG A 183 -20.20 -41.72 39.79
CA ARG A 183 -19.23 -41.04 38.92
C ARG A 183 -19.43 -41.51 37.47
N PRO A 184 -19.38 -40.64 36.46
CA PRO A 184 -19.04 -41.07 35.12
C PRO A 184 -17.51 -41.21 35.01
N GLU A 185 -17.07 -42.39 34.58
CA GLU A 185 -15.72 -42.64 34.10
C GLU A 185 -15.49 -41.84 32.81
N VAL A 186 -14.36 -41.13 32.74
CA VAL A 186 -13.86 -40.52 31.49
C VAL A 186 -12.92 -41.55 30.86
N PRO A 187 -13.13 -41.98 29.60
CA PRO A 187 -12.18 -42.86 28.92
C PRO A 187 -10.89 -42.09 28.61
N ILE A 188 -9.78 -42.54 29.19
CA ILE A 188 -8.43 -42.17 28.75
C ILE A 188 -8.18 -42.97 27.47
N LEU A 189 -8.19 -42.30 26.31
CA LEU A 189 -7.64 -42.88 25.10
C LEU A 189 -6.13 -42.94 25.26
N ALA A 190 -5.62 -44.17 25.36
CA ALA A 190 -4.21 -44.49 25.34
C ALA A 190 -3.58 -43.99 24.03
N GLN A 191 -2.62 -43.10 24.19
CA GLN A 191 -1.61 -42.78 23.21
C GLN A 191 -0.77 -44.05 23.00
N ASN A 192 -0.96 -44.69 21.85
CA ASN A 192 -0.16 -45.84 21.41
C ASN A 192 1.04 -45.29 20.63
N ASP A 193 2.12 -44.99 21.36
CA ASP A 193 3.46 -44.85 20.80
C ASP A 193 4.11 -46.24 20.84
N GLY A 194 4.42 -46.78 19.68
CA GLY A 194 5.08 -48.08 19.53
C GLY A 194 5.65 -48.29 18.14
N ASP A 195 6.99 -48.19 18.10
CA ASP A 195 8.00 -48.73 17.16
C ASP A 195 7.93 -48.44 15.64
#